data_AF-A0A9X3N4W2-F1
#
_entry.id   AF-A0A9X3N4W2-F1
#
_cell.length_a   1.000
_cell.length_b   1.000
_cell.length_c   1.000
_cell.angle_alpha   90.00
_cell.angle_beta   90.00
_cell.angle_gamma   90.00
#
_symmetry.space_group_name_H-M   'P 1'
#
loop_
_entity.id
_entity.type
_entity.pdbx_description
1 polymer ?
#
loop_
_entity_poly.entity_id
_entity_poly.type
_entity_poly.pdbx_seq_one_letter_code
_entity_poly.pdbx_strand_id
1 'polypeptide(L)'
;MSDARVAVLKALGHPLRLRVVDRLGHVGPAPVSALAAELDASLPDVSAALRVLRSAGLVSVAREGRSSVYALTAGVDLVLPWLDRVVGAGPAPASARPRVSRTCYGHLGGPLGVSLYRWLVARGALVAGEDGVVTVVREDELRSLGVESVEIGRQRLAFECLDATEHAPHLAGALGDALAAALFERGWIERAGDGREVTVVDGRLERMIAGDER
;
A
#
# COMPACT_ATOMS: atom_id res chain seq x y z
N MET A 1 7.01 -19.54 19.53
CA MET A 1 7.34 -19.86 18.12
C MET A 1 7.54 -18.56 17.38
N SER A 2 8.69 -18.35 16.73
CA SER A 2 8.94 -17.17 15.90
C SER A 2 7.92 -17.14 14.76
N ASP A 3 7.25 -16.00 14.54
CA ASP A 3 6.34 -15.80 13.41
C ASP A 3 7.09 -16.11 12.10
N ALA A 4 6.52 -16.98 11.26
CA ALA A 4 7.11 -17.39 9.99
C ALA A 4 7.35 -16.19 9.06
N ARG A 5 6.51 -15.15 9.14
CA ARG A 5 6.67 -13.90 8.38
C ARG A 5 7.92 -13.15 8.81
N VAL A 6 8.23 -13.14 10.10
CA VAL A 6 9.45 -12.50 10.63
C VAL A 6 10.69 -13.24 10.13
N ALA A 7 10.66 -14.57 10.03
CA ALA A 7 11.76 -15.34 9.48
C ALA A 7 12.01 -15.03 8.00
N VAL A 8 10.94 -14.90 7.20
CA VAL A 8 11.01 -14.48 5.79
C VAL A 8 11.61 -13.08 5.66
N LEU A 9 11.12 -12.10 6.42
CA LEU A 9 11.63 -10.73 6.37
C LEU A 9 13.11 -10.64 6.77
N LYS A 10 13.52 -11.38 7.81
CA LYS A 10 14.94 -11.48 8.20
C LYS A 10 15.80 -12.12 7.11
N ALA A 11 15.29 -13.14 6.43
CA ALA A 11 15.98 -13.77 5.32
C ALA A 11 16.10 -12.84 4.11
N LEU A 12 15.15 -11.94 3.87
CA LEU A 12 15.23 -10.97 2.78
C LEU A 12 16.06 -9.72 3.10
N GLY A 13 16.20 -9.36 4.38
CA GLY A 13 16.94 -8.18 4.85
C GLY A 13 18.47 -8.25 4.69
N HIS A 14 18.98 -8.61 3.52
CA HIS A 14 20.41 -8.56 3.17
C HIS A 14 20.60 -8.38 1.66
N PRO A 15 21.51 -7.48 1.22
CA PRO A 15 21.65 -7.11 -0.20
C PRO A 15 21.86 -8.30 -1.14
N LEU A 16 22.82 -9.18 -0.83
CA LEU A 16 23.09 -10.35 -1.68
C LEU A 16 21.92 -11.33 -1.73
N ARG A 17 21.17 -11.50 -0.63
CA ARG A 17 20.04 -12.44 -0.59
C ARG A 17 18.89 -11.92 -1.44
N LEU A 18 18.62 -10.61 -1.36
CA LEU A 18 17.62 -9.98 -2.20
C LEU A 18 18.00 -10.10 -3.69
N ARG A 19 19.25 -9.82 -4.06
CA ARG A 19 19.75 -9.98 -5.44
C ARG A 19 19.63 -11.42 -5.97
N VAL A 20 19.88 -12.42 -5.12
CA VAL A 20 19.70 -13.84 -5.48
C VAL A 20 18.22 -14.15 -5.75
N VAL A 21 17.31 -13.73 -4.87
CA VAL A 21 15.87 -13.95 -5.03
C VAL A 21 15.38 -13.23 -6.29
N ASP A 22 15.84 -11.99 -6.50
CA ASP A 22 15.52 -11.17 -7.67
C ASP A 22 15.94 -11.83 -8.98
N ARG A 23 17.18 -12.31 -9.05
CA ARG A 23 17.68 -13.03 -10.22
C ARG A 23 16.91 -14.33 -10.50
N LEU A 24 16.58 -15.09 -9.46
CA LEU A 24 15.82 -16.32 -9.63
C LEU A 24 14.36 -16.04 -10.05
N GLY A 25 13.77 -14.94 -9.60
CA GLY A 25 12.41 -14.55 -9.97
C GLY A 25 12.30 -14.03 -11.41
N HIS A 26 13.24 -13.21 -11.85
CA HIS A 26 13.19 -12.58 -13.17
C HIS A 26 13.63 -13.49 -14.32
N VAL A 27 14.64 -14.33 -14.09
CA VAL A 27 15.30 -15.09 -15.17
C VAL A 27 15.21 -16.60 -14.97
N GLY A 28 14.84 -17.07 -13.78
CA GLY A 28 14.53 -18.48 -13.51
C GLY A 28 15.67 -19.30 -12.88
N PRO A 29 15.49 -20.62 -12.77
CA PRO A 29 16.37 -21.50 -11.99
C PRO A 29 17.82 -21.48 -12.47
N ALA A 30 18.76 -21.55 -11.52
CA ALA A 30 20.20 -21.48 -11.84
C ALA A 30 21.07 -22.27 -10.85
N PRO A 31 22.22 -22.81 -11.29
CA PRO A 31 23.22 -23.37 -10.39
C PRO A 31 23.97 -22.27 -9.62
N VAL A 32 24.53 -22.63 -8.46
CA VAL A 32 25.25 -21.67 -7.60
C VAL A 32 26.40 -20.95 -8.31
N SER A 33 27.07 -21.62 -9.26
CA SER A 33 28.15 -21.04 -10.04
C SER A 33 27.69 -19.97 -11.02
N ALA A 34 26.50 -20.14 -11.62
CA ALA A 34 25.93 -19.12 -12.48
C ALA A 34 25.49 -17.90 -11.66
N LEU A 35 24.83 -18.13 -10.53
CA LEU A 35 24.43 -17.05 -9.61
C LEU A 35 25.63 -16.24 -9.10
N ALA A 36 26.74 -16.91 -8.75
CA ALA A 36 27.98 -16.24 -8.34
C ALA A 36 28.57 -15.37 -9.46
N ALA A 37 28.63 -15.89 -10.68
CA ALA A 37 29.17 -15.16 -11.82
C ALA A 37 28.30 -13.94 -12.20
N GLU A 38 26.98 -14.11 -12.29
CA GLU A 38 26.05 -13.05 -12.71
C GLU A 38 25.88 -11.96 -11.64
N LEU A 39 26.00 -12.31 -10.36
CA LEU A 39 25.87 -11.37 -9.26
C LEU A 39 27.20 -10.73 -8.84
N ASP A 40 28.29 -11.01 -9.55
CA ASP A 40 29.65 -10.56 -9.20
C ASP A 40 29.97 -10.79 -7.72
N ALA A 41 29.71 -12.02 -7.26
CA ALA A 41 29.83 -12.42 -5.86
C ALA A 41 30.60 -13.73 -5.73
N SER A 42 31.24 -13.95 -4.58
CA SER A 42 32.00 -15.17 -4.35
C SER A 42 31.08 -16.39 -4.22
N LEU A 43 31.55 -17.55 -4.68
CA LEU A 43 30.86 -18.84 -4.50
C LEU A 43 30.50 -19.14 -3.02
N PRO A 44 31.39 -18.90 -2.04
CA PRO A 44 31.05 -19.03 -0.62
C PRO A 44 29.89 -18.11 -0.19
N ASP A 45 29.89 -16.85 -0.61
CA ASP A 45 28.86 -15.89 -0.20
C ASP A 45 27.49 -16.25 -0.76
N VAL A 46 27.42 -16.62 -2.05
CA VAL A 46 26.18 -17.08 -2.67
C VAL A 46 25.69 -18.39 -2.05
N SER A 47 26.59 -19.31 -1.74
CA SER A 47 26.23 -20.56 -1.04
C SER A 47 25.67 -20.30 0.36
N ALA A 48 26.24 -19.33 1.09
CA ALA A 48 25.74 -18.91 2.39
C ALA A 48 24.37 -18.24 2.29
N ALA A 49 24.18 -17.36 1.31
CA ALA A 49 22.90 -16.72 1.00
C ALA A 49 21.80 -17.75 0.72
N LEU A 50 22.07 -18.71 -0.18
CA LEU A 50 21.13 -19.77 -0.55
C LEU A 50 20.77 -20.68 0.64
N ARG A 51 21.71 -20.94 1.55
CA ARG A 51 21.41 -21.72 2.77
C ARG A 51 20.38 -21.01 3.64
N VAL A 52 20.56 -19.71 3.88
CA VAL A 52 19.62 -18.90 4.67
C VAL A 52 18.25 -18.81 3.99
N LEU A 53 18.23 -18.53 2.69
CA LEU A 53 17.00 -18.45 1.90
C LEU A 53 16.24 -19.79 1.90
N ARG A 54 16.96 -20.91 1.78
CA ARG A 54 16.38 -22.26 1.83
C ARG A 54 15.80 -22.58 3.20
N SER A 55 16.52 -22.24 4.28
CA SER A 55 16.02 -22.42 5.65
C SER A 55 14.76 -21.60 5.93
N ALA A 56 14.56 -20.47 5.24
CA ALA A 56 13.35 -19.67 5.30
C ALA A 56 12.25 -20.10 4.32
N GLY A 57 12.47 -21.15 3.52
CA GLY A 57 11.50 -21.66 2.55
C GLY A 57 11.38 -20.85 1.26
N LEU A 58 12.27 -19.89 1.02
CA LEU A 58 12.20 -18.96 -0.12
C LEU A 58 12.72 -19.56 -1.43
N VAL A 59 13.63 -20.53 -1.33
CA VAL A 59 14.19 -21.24 -2.49
C VAL A 59 14.12 -22.74 -2.29
N SER A 60 13.91 -23.44 -3.40
CA SER A 60 14.03 -24.89 -3.52
C SER A 60 15.33 -25.26 -4.24
N VAL A 61 15.75 -26.51 -4.09
CA VAL A 61 16.96 -27.02 -4.74
C VAL A 61 16.69 -28.41 -5.31
N ALA A 62 17.05 -28.59 -6.58
CA ALA A 62 17.06 -29.87 -7.28
C ALA A 62 18.49 -30.23 -7.68
N ARG A 63 18.77 -31.52 -7.79
CA ARG A 63 20.09 -32.01 -8.21
C ARG A 63 20.03 -32.36 -9.69
N GLU A 64 20.79 -31.64 -10.50
CA GLU A 64 20.94 -31.88 -11.94
C GLU A 64 22.39 -32.25 -12.23
N GLY A 65 22.61 -33.55 -12.47
CA GLY A 65 23.93 -34.12 -12.63
C GLY A 65 24.84 -33.87 -11.42
N ARG A 66 25.93 -33.13 -11.64
CA ARG A 66 26.93 -32.79 -10.60
C ARG A 66 26.63 -31.45 -9.90
N SER A 67 25.59 -30.74 -10.31
CA SER A 67 25.27 -29.40 -9.84
C SER A 67 23.95 -29.36 -9.07
N SER A 68 23.85 -28.43 -8.12
CA SER A 68 22.60 -28.10 -7.44
C SER A 68 22.01 -26.87 -8.10
N VAL A 69 20.82 -27.02 -8.67
CA VAL A 69 20.05 -25.96 -9.33
C VAL A 69 19.01 -25.44 -8.35
N TYR A 70 19.01 -24.13 -8.15
CA TYR A 70 18.11 -23.45 -7.22
C TYR A 70 17.01 -22.73 -7.99
N ALA A 71 15.80 -22.75 -7.42
CA ALA A 71 14.63 -22.06 -7.95
C ALA A 71 13.89 -21.35 -6.81
N LEU A 72 13.11 -20.32 -7.13
CA LEU A 72 12.17 -19.77 -6.14
C LEU A 72 11.12 -20.82 -5.77
N THR A 73 10.72 -20.83 -4.50
CA THR A 73 9.52 -21.56 -4.09
C THR A 73 8.28 -20.87 -4.68
N ALA A 74 7.28 -21.63 -5.10
CA ALA A 74 6.04 -21.08 -5.65
C ALA A 74 5.41 -20.02 -4.73
N GLY A 75 5.02 -18.88 -5.28
CA GLY A 75 4.41 -17.76 -4.55
C GLY A 75 5.42 -16.76 -3.98
N VAL A 76 6.72 -17.08 -3.95
CA VAL A 76 7.79 -16.14 -3.54
C VAL A 76 8.04 -15.09 -4.62
N ASP A 77 7.82 -15.45 -5.88
CA ASP A 77 7.84 -14.55 -7.03
C ASP A 77 6.85 -13.38 -6.90
N LEU A 78 5.78 -13.53 -6.10
CA LEU A 78 4.84 -12.44 -5.79
C LEU A 78 5.37 -11.45 -4.74
N VAL A 79 6.40 -11.83 -3.97
CA VAL A 79 6.94 -11.01 -2.87
C VAL A 79 7.78 -9.86 -3.41
N LEU A 80 8.56 -10.07 -4.48
CA LEU A 80 9.42 -9.03 -5.05
C LEU A 80 8.60 -7.87 -5.64
N PRO A 81 7.59 -8.09 -6.51
CA PRO A 81 6.74 -6.99 -6.99
C PRO A 81 5.97 -6.28 -5.87
N TRP A 82 5.64 -7.00 -4.78
CA TRP A 82 5.04 -6.38 -3.60
C TRP A 82 6.04 -5.48 -2.86
N LEU A 83 7.28 -5.94 -2.65
CA LEU A 83 8.35 -5.15 -2.02
C LEU A 83 8.68 -3.91 -2.85
N ASP A 84 8.83 -4.06 -4.16
CA ASP A 84 9.08 -2.96 -5.09
C ASP A 84 7.96 -1.91 -5.04
N ARG A 85 6.70 -2.33 -4.88
CA ARG A 85 5.58 -1.42 -4.66
C ARG A 85 5.68 -0.69 -3.32
N VAL A 86 6.06 -1.38 -2.24
CA VAL A 86 6.21 -0.78 -0.90
C VAL A 86 7.32 0.27 -0.88
N VAL A 87 8.40 0.07 -1.63
CA VAL A 87 9.54 1.01 -1.69
C VAL A 87 9.47 1.99 -2.88
N GLY A 88 8.38 1.96 -3.66
CA GLY A 88 8.18 2.85 -4.81
C GLY A 88 9.09 2.58 -6.02
N ALA A 89 9.71 1.40 -6.10
CA ALA A 89 10.66 1.00 -7.15
C ALA A 89 10.07 0.09 -8.26
N GLY A 90 8.81 -0.35 -8.13
CA GLY A 90 8.16 -1.21 -9.12
C GLY A 90 7.50 -0.43 -10.26
N PRO A 91 7.30 -1.03 -11.46
CA PRO A 91 6.40 -0.44 -12.44
C PRO A 91 5.03 -0.24 -11.77
N ALA A 92 4.48 0.98 -11.91
CA ALA A 92 3.16 1.28 -11.36
C ALA A 92 2.18 0.20 -11.80
N PRO A 93 1.48 -0.51 -10.89
CA PRO A 93 0.56 -1.53 -11.32
C PRO A 93 -0.50 -0.88 -12.22
N ALA A 94 -0.74 -1.47 -13.39
CA ALA A 94 -2.08 -1.39 -13.97
C ALA A 94 -3.00 -2.08 -12.95
N SER A 95 -3.62 -1.31 -12.07
CA SER A 95 -4.44 -1.88 -11.00
C SER A 95 -5.62 -2.62 -11.64
N ALA A 96 -5.64 -3.96 -11.53
CA ALA A 96 -6.83 -4.76 -11.84
C ALA A 96 -7.98 -4.49 -10.85
N ARG A 97 -7.77 -3.65 -9.83
CA ARG A 97 -8.84 -3.08 -9.02
C ARG A 97 -9.44 -1.90 -9.78
N PRO A 98 -10.78 -1.90 -10.00
CA PRO A 98 -11.44 -0.74 -10.58
C PRO A 98 -11.15 0.50 -9.72
N ARG A 99 -10.90 1.63 -10.38
CA ARG A 99 -10.80 2.95 -9.73
C ARG A 99 -12.19 3.43 -9.33
N VAL A 100 -12.75 2.78 -8.32
CA VAL A 100 -14.05 3.12 -7.74
C VAL A 100 -13.86 3.75 -6.37
N SER A 101 -14.71 4.73 -6.09
CA SER A 101 -14.83 5.36 -4.79
C SER A 101 -15.36 4.35 -3.79
N ARG A 102 -14.81 4.32 -2.57
CA ARG A 102 -15.16 3.29 -1.59
C ARG A 102 -14.87 3.75 -0.16
N THR A 103 -15.29 2.93 0.79
CA THR A 103 -14.83 2.98 2.18
C THR A 103 -13.54 2.17 2.35
N CYS A 104 -12.46 2.84 2.73
CA CYS A 104 -11.19 2.24 3.16
C CYS A 104 -11.26 2.04 4.67
N TYR A 105 -11.93 0.98 5.11
CA TYR A 105 -12.38 0.84 6.50
C TYR A 105 -13.49 1.85 6.84
N GLY A 106 -13.30 2.71 7.84
CA GLY A 106 -14.28 3.70 8.29
C GLY A 106 -14.33 4.98 7.46
N HIS A 107 -13.29 5.27 6.69
CA HIS A 107 -13.11 6.54 5.97
C HIS A 107 -13.18 6.36 4.46
N LEU A 108 -13.27 7.47 3.72
CA LEU A 108 -13.36 7.46 2.26
C LEU A 108 -11.99 7.24 1.61
N GLY A 109 -11.96 6.35 0.61
CA GLY A 109 -10.82 6.06 -0.26
C GLY A 109 -11.24 5.97 -1.72
N GLY A 110 -10.30 5.62 -2.60
CA GLY A 110 -10.47 5.73 -4.04
C GLY A 110 -10.53 7.18 -4.52
N PRO A 111 -11.03 7.43 -5.75
CA PRO A 111 -11.05 8.76 -6.35
C PRO A 111 -11.71 9.83 -5.49
N LEU A 112 -12.87 9.55 -4.88
CA LEU A 112 -13.57 10.50 -4.01
C LEU A 112 -12.74 10.85 -2.76
N GLY A 113 -12.23 9.84 -2.05
CA GLY A 113 -11.47 10.06 -0.81
C GLY A 113 -10.20 10.90 -1.03
N VAL A 114 -9.47 10.61 -2.10
CA VAL A 114 -8.26 11.37 -2.48
C VAL A 114 -8.61 12.79 -2.91
N SER A 115 -9.65 12.97 -3.74
CA SER A 115 -10.02 14.30 -4.25
C SER A 115 -10.58 15.20 -3.16
N LEU A 116 -11.40 14.67 -2.26
CA LEU A 116 -11.92 15.40 -1.09
C LEU A 116 -10.78 15.81 -0.14
N TYR A 117 -9.84 14.91 0.12
CA TYR A 117 -8.67 15.24 0.95
C TYR A 117 -7.82 16.35 0.34
N ARG A 118 -7.48 16.23 -0.95
CA ARG A 118 -6.72 17.27 -1.68
C ARG A 118 -7.42 18.61 -1.67
N TRP A 119 -8.75 18.61 -1.85
CA TRP A 119 -9.55 19.82 -1.80
C TRP A 119 -9.50 20.49 -0.43
N LEU A 120 -9.62 19.73 0.67
CA LEU A 120 -9.50 20.25 2.03
C LEU A 120 -8.10 20.84 2.31
N VAL A 121 -7.04 20.18 1.84
CA VAL A 121 -5.66 20.68 1.97
C VAL A 121 -5.45 21.95 1.13
N ALA A 122 -5.92 21.96 -0.12
CA ALA A 122 -5.79 23.11 -1.02
C ALA A 122 -6.51 24.37 -0.50
N ARG A 123 -7.59 24.19 0.26
CA ARG A 123 -8.33 25.28 0.93
C ARG A 123 -7.73 25.71 2.27
N GLY A 124 -6.64 25.07 2.69
CA GLY A 124 -5.99 25.30 3.98
C GLY A 124 -6.83 24.86 5.17
N ALA A 125 -7.82 23.98 4.97
CA ALA A 125 -8.61 23.44 6.06
C ALA A 125 -7.87 22.36 6.83
N LEU A 126 -7.01 21.61 6.12
CA LEU A 126 -6.13 20.59 6.66
C LEU A 126 -4.68 20.89 6.28
N VAL A 127 -3.75 20.57 7.17
CA VAL A 127 -2.31 20.60 6.91
C VAL A 127 -1.71 19.25 7.24
N ALA A 128 -0.99 18.65 6.29
CA ALA A 128 -0.21 17.43 6.50
C ALA A 128 1.18 17.76 7.05
N GLY A 129 1.58 17.09 8.12
CA GLY A 129 2.96 17.07 8.60
C GLY A 129 3.82 16.07 7.82
N GLU A 130 5.14 16.18 7.95
CA GLU A 130 6.09 15.28 7.28
C GLU A 130 5.97 13.81 7.72
N ASP A 131 5.37 13.56 8.90
CA ASP A 131 5.08 12.24 9.46
C ASP A 131 3.69 11.71 9.06
N GLY A 132 2.99 12.41 8.17
CA GLY A 132 1.64 12.07 7.73
C GLY A 132 0.57 12.33 8.80
N VAL A 133 0.89 12.98 9.92
CA VAL A 133 -0.15 13.51 10.83
C VAL A 133 -0.87 14.66 10.13
N VAL A 134 -2.20 14.66 10.18
CA VAL A 134 -3.01 15.74 9.62
C VAL A 134 -3.53 16.62 10.76
N THR A 135 -3.35 17.93 10.63
CA THR A 135 -3.85 18.94 11.56
C THR A 135 -5.03 19.66 10.95
N VAL A 136 -6.09 19.84 11.74
CA VAL A 136 -7.24 20.68 11.35
C VAL A 136 -6.88 22.13 11.62
N VAL A 137 -6.98 22.97 10.59
CA VAL A 137 -6.71 24.41 10.68
C VAL A 137 -8.00 25.23 10.56
N ARG A 138 -8.99 24.74 9.80
CA ARG A 138 -10.28 25.41 9.62
C ARG A 138 -11.44 24.45 9.85
N GLU A 139 -12.02 24.50 11.05
CA GLU A 139 -13.17 23.67 11.42
C GLU A 139 -14.45 24.06 10.67
N ASP A 140 -14.61 25.33 10.28
CA ASP A 140 -15.76 25.83 9.53
C ASP A 140 -15.94 25.09 8.21
N GLU A 141 -14.83 24.76 7.55
CA GLU A 141 -14.85 23.99 6.30
C GLU A 141 -15.35 22.56 6.54
N LEU A 142 -14.95 21.93 7.65
CA LEU A 142 -15.41 20.59 8.03
C LEU A 142 -16.88 20.58 8.45
N ARG A 143 -17.34 21.61 9.17
CA ARG A 143 -18.75 21.80 9.51
C ARG A 143 -19.62 22.01 8.27
N SER A 144 -19.10 22.69 7.25
CA SER A 144 -19.82 22.84 5.97
C SER A 144 -20.12 21.48 5.30
N LEU A 145 -19.27 20.48 5.54
CA LEU A 145 -19.43 19.09 5.10
C LEU A 145 -20.26 18.22 6.08
N GLY A 146 -20.64 18.76 7.24
CA GLY A 146 -21.47 18.09 8.24
C GLY A 146 -20.71 17.48 9.41
N VAL A 147 -19.41 17.72 9.54
CA VAL A 147 -18.63 17.27 10.70
C VAL A 147 -18.80 18.27 11.84
N GLU A 148 -19.75 18.00 12.74
CA GLU A 148 -20.03 18.86 13.91
C GLU A 148 -19.11 18.56 15.09
N SER A 149 -18.76 17.29 15.29
CA SER A 149 -17.85 16.85 16.34
C SER A 149 -17.09 15.59 15.91
N VAL A 150 -15.91 15.38 16.50
CA VAL A 150 -15.09 14.19 16.24
C VAL A 150 -14.83 13.49 17.56
N GLU A 151 -15.39 12.30 17.73
CA GLU A 151 -15.11 11.47 18.89
C GLU A 151 -13.77 10.75 18.73
N ILE A 152 -12.81 11.10 19.59
CA ILE A 152 -11.49 10.47 19.61
C ILE A 152 -11.52 9.30 20.59
N GLY A 153 -11.67 8.09 20.05
CA GLY A 153 -11.51 6.85 20.82
C GLY A 153 -10.04 6.47 21.00
N ARG A 154 -9.69 5.21 20.73
CA ARG A 154 -8.29 4.72 20.76
C ARG A 154 -7.51 5.03 19.48
N GLN A 155 -8.16 5.62 18.47
CA GLN A 155 -7.55 5.95 17.18
C GLN A 155 -6.89 7.33 17.18
N ARG A 156 -6.00 7.56 16.21
CA ARG A 156 -5.45 8.89 15.90
C ARG A 156 -6.57 9.81 15.40
N LEU A 157 -6.49 11.10 15.71
CA LEU A 157 -7.45 12.11 15.26
C LEU A 157 -7.53 12.17 13.73
N ALA A 158 -6.41 12.46 13.07
CA ALA A 158 -6.33 12.57 11.62
C ALA A 158 -4.92 12.24 11.12
N PHE A 159 -4.82 11.49 10.02
CA PHE A 159 -3.56 11.16 9.36
C PHE A 159 -3.76 10.77 7.89
N GLU A 160 -2.68 10.78 7.11
CA GLU A 160 -2.68 10.32 5.72
C GLU A 160 -2.67 8.78 5.65
N CYS A 161 -3.70 8.22 5.02
CA CYS A 161 -3.68 6.83 4.56
C CYS A 161 -3.36 6.80 3.07
N LEU A 162 -2.47 5.89 2.64
CA LEU A 162 -2.07 5.78 1.24
C LEU A 162 -3.07 4.90 0.47
N ASP A 163 -3.76 5.47 -0.52
CA ASP A 163 -4.71 4.73 -1.33
C ASP A 163 -3.99 3.77 -2.30
N ALA A 164 -4.29 2.48 -2.21
CA ALA A 164 -3.66 1.46 -3.04
C ALA A 164 -4.04 1.50 -4.54
N THR A 165 -5.12 2.18 -4.92
CA THR A 165 -5.56 2.33 -6.32
C THR A 165 -5.13 3.67 -6.92
N GLU A 166 -5.18 4.74 -6.14
CA GLU A 166 -4.83 6.09 -6.59
C GLU A 166 -3.35 6.43 -6.37
N HIS A 167 -2.63 5.64 -5.55
CA HIS A 167 -1.26 5.90 -5.11
C HIS A 167 -1.07 7.31 -4.55
N ALA A 168 -2.07 7.78 -3.79
CA ALA A 168 -2.12 9.13 -3.25
C ALA A 168 -2.70 9.10 -1.82
N PRO A 169 -2.32 10.04 -0.95
CA PRO A 169 -2.86 10.11 0.40
C PRO A 169 -4.34 10.52 0.39
N HIS A 170 -5.08 10.01 1.37
CA HIS A 170 -6.43 10.44 1.73
C HIS A 170 -6.59 10.50 3.25
N LEU A 171 -7.66 11.15 3.70
CA LEU A 171 -7.91 11.40 5.12
C LEU A 171 -8.36 10.13 5.86
N ALA A 172 -7.64 9.77 6.92
CA ALA A 172 -7.97 8.68 7.82
C ALA A 172 -7.93 9.13 9.28
N GLY A 173 -8.32 8.24 10.20
CA GLY A 173 -8.46 8.53 11.63
C GLY A 173 -9.89 8.91 11.99
N ALA A 174 -10.11 9.30 13.25
CA ALA A 174 -11.43 9.66 13.76
C ALA A 174 -12.12 10.73 12.89
N LEU A 175 -11.37 11.71 12.40
CA LEU A 175 -11.89 12.74 11.51
C LEU A 175 -12.29 12.19 10.14
N GLY A 176 -11.50 11.28 9.56
CA GLY A 176 -11.82 10.66 8.27
C GLY A 176 -13.10 9.82 8.34
N ASP A 177 -13.28 9.11 9.46
CA ASP A 177 -14.47 8.31 9.72
C ASP A 177 -15.71 9.21 9.95
N ALA A 178 -15.56 10.28 10.75
CA ALA A 178 -16.63 11.25 11.00
C ALA A 178 -17.06 11.98 9.72
N LEU A 179 -16.09 12.33 8.85
CA LEU A 179 -16.38 12.94 7.56
C LEU A 179 -17.14 11.99 6.64
N ALA A 180 -16.73 10.72 6.57
CA ALA A 180 -17.47 9.73 5.79
C ALA A 180 -18.90 9.57 6.29
N ALA A 181 -19.09 9.47 7.61
CA ALA A 181 -20.41 9.36 8.24
C ALA A 181 -21.29 10.57 7.92
N ALA A 182 -20.78 11.80 8.07
CA ALA A 182 -21.53 13.03 7.77
C ALA A 182 -22.02 13.07 6.32
N LEU A 183 -21.21 12.62 5.36
CA LEU A 183 -21.59 12.58 3.94
C LEU A 183 -22.66 11.52 3.65
N PHE A 184 -22.63 10.38 4.33
CA PHE A 184 -23.71 9.38 4.27
C PHE A 184 -25.01 9.91 4.91
N GLU A 185 -24.92 10.50 6.10
CA GLU A 185 -26.09 11.03 6.84
C GLU A 185 -26.80 12.15 6.10
N ARG A 186 -26.04 12.99 5.38
CA ARG A 186 -26.59 14.03 4.51
C ARG A 186 -27.16 13.51 3.20
N GLY A 187 -26.97 12.22 2.91
CA GLY A 187 -27.35 11.63 1.62
C GLY A 187 -26.59 12.27 0.45
N TRP A 188 -25.33 12.66 0.65
CA TRP A 188 -24.46 13.13 -0.45
C TRP A 188 -23.77 11.98 -1.15
N ILE A 189 -23.57 10.88 -0.42
CA ILE A 189 -23.05 9.61 -0.93
C ILE A 189 -23.93 8.45 -0.45
N GLU A 190 -23.93 7.37 -1.22
CA GLU A 190 -24.59 6.12 -0.87
C GLU A 190 -23.68 4.92 -1.13
N ARG A 191 -24.02 3.75 -0.56
CA ARG A 191 -23.31 2.50 -0.88
C ARG A 191 -23.83 1.93 -2.19
N ALA A 192 -22.92 1.60 -3.10
CA ALA A 192 -23.26 0.82 -4.28
C ALA A 192 -23.38 -0.66 -3.87
N GLY A 193 -24.60 -1.13 -3.68
CA GLY A 193 -24.90 -2.52 -3.30
C GLY A 193 -24.57 -2.85 -1.84
N ASP A 194 -24.26 -4.12 -1.58
CA ASP A 194 -23.91 -4.66 -0.25
C ASP A 194 -22.41 -4.49 0.10
N GLY A 195 -21.66 -3.84 -0.78
CA GLY A 195 -20.21 -3.70 -0.69
C GLY A 195 -19.71 -2.45 0.02
N ARG A 196 -18.42 -2.17 -0.20
CA ARG A 196 -17.73 -0.98 0.31
C ARG A 196 -17.68 0.18 -0.68
N GLU A 197 -18.10 -0.06 -1.92
CA GLU A 197 -18.14 0.95 -2.97
C GLU A 197 -19.14 2.04 -2.62
N VAL A 198 -18.81 3.28 -2.97
CA VAL A 198 -19.65 4.45 -2.70
C VAL A 198 -19.86 5.24 -3.99
N THR A 199 -21.07 5.74 -4.16
CA THR A 199 -21.46 6.59 -5.27
C THR A 199 -21.84 7.96 -4.73
N VAL A 200 -21.45 9.01 -5.43
CA VAL A 200 -21.95 10.36 -5.13
C VAL A 200 -23.35 10.49 -5.70
N VAL A 201 -24.30 10.86 -4.83
CA VAL A 201 -25.71 11.03 -5.21
C VAL A 201 -26.13 12.49 -5.22
N ASP A 202 -25.41 13.36 -4.49
CA ASP A 202 -25.56 14.80 -4.59
C ASP A 202 -24.35 15.41 -5.33
N GLY A 203 -24.58 15.81 -6.59
CA GLY A 203 -23.55 16.44 -7.42
C GLY A 203 -22.99 17.75 -6.86
N ARG A 204 -23.57 18.31 -5.80
CA ARG A 204 -22.96 19.42 -5.03
C ARG A 204 -21.58 19.04 -4.53
N LEU A 205 -21.39 17.82 -4.01
CA LEU A 205 -20.12 17.37 -3.48
C LEU A 205 -19.03 17.37 -4.57
N GLU A 206 -19.35 16.89 -5.77
CA GLU A 206 -18.42 16.90 -6.90
C GLU A 206 -18.08 18.32 -7.36
N ARG A 207 -19.07 19.22 -7.46
CA ARG A 207 -18.84 20.63 -7.81
C ARG A 207 -17.97 21.36 -6.79
N MET A 208 -18.19 21.10 -5.49
CA MET A 208 -17.35 21.63 -4.42
C MET A 208 -15.90 21.19 -4.63
N ILE A 209 -15.66 19.88 -4.80
CA ILE A 209 -14.32 19.30 -4.98
C ILE A 209 -13.64 19.80 -6.27
N ALA A 210 -14.39 19.96 -7.36
CA ALA A 210 -13.90 20.46 -8.64
C ALA A 210 -13.55 21.97 -8.61
N GLY A 211 -14.10 22.72 -7.64
CA GLY A 211 -13.88 24.17 -7.52
C GLY A 211 -14.83 25.03 -8.36
N ASP A 212 -15.99 24.46 -8.75
CA ASP A 212 -16.98 25.10 -9.63
C ASP A 212 -18.03 25.95 -8.88
N GLU A 213 -18.02 25.97 -7.55
CA GLU A 213 -18.85 26.89 -6.77
C GLU A 213 -18.15 28.25 -6.62
N ARG A 214 -18.34 29.11 -7.63
CA ARG A 214 -18.11 30.57 -7.57
C ARG A 214 -19.37 31.34 -7.91
#